data_AF-A0A6I3SZ35-F1
#
_entry.id   AF-A0A6I3SZ35-F1
#
_cell.length_a   1.000
_cell.length_b   1.000
_cell.length_c   1.000
_cell.angle_alpha   90.00
_cell.angle_beta   90.00
_cell.angle_gamma   90.00
#
_symmetry.space_group_name_H-M   'P 1'
#
loop_
_entity.id
_entity.type
_entity.pdbx_description
1 polymer ?
#
loop_
_entity_poly.entity_id
_entity_poly.type
_entity_poly.pdbx_seq_one_letter_code
_entity_poly.pdbx_strand_id
1 'polypeptide(L)'
;MPQFRIARLSLLLAAIGLSAVPALTPAFAQDKPAAPAAEAPKDSVRPEIFKLVEPAQIKTLLEAKNYTEVQSRLDQAEALPNKTPYETFVLNRMRISLGSATNNTQMTTTALEAVINANKLQPSEQRDFIAALGNMYYNAKEYQKAITWFNRYQTETGDNKMRPYIIRAYYFSNDFATAKTELMKDLEAAQKAGTAPKLEELQLLANTGAKTKDQATYLLAVENLVRYYPSDDYWIDLLSRTQGKATYSTRFALDVYRLQKAAVSKMSAEDYAEMADLALLAGQPIEAKQALDAGFSAGVLGKGPNADKHKKLRAQADRQAADDMKNIGSGEASARKSKNGTGLINLGWAFVTMGQYDKGIALIQEGIAKGGLQNAEDAKLRLGYSYALAGKKDEAIKTLQSVQGADGRGDLARYWTIWVNRPAAGAAPAPAAS
;
A
#
# COMPACT_ATOMS: atom_id res chain seq x y z
N MET A 1 -10.34 20.25 -2.78
CA MET A 1 -9.33 19.97 -3.83
C MET A 1 -8.41 21.16 -3.91
N PRO A 2 -7.09 21.05 -3.70
CA PRO A 2 -6.23 22.18 -3.97
C PRO A 2 -6.18 22.31 -5.49
N GLN A 3 -6.76 23.37 -6.04
CA GLN A 3 -6.53 23.76 -7.42
C GLN A 3 -5.01 23.93 -7.56
N PHE A 4 -4.34 22.94 -8.13
CA PHE A 4 -2.94 23.05 -8.50
C PHE A 4 -2.78 24.35 -9.28
N ARG A 5 -1.72 25.10 -8.97
CA ARG A 5 -1.44 26.47 -9.44
C ARG A 5 -1.14 26.53 -10.96
N ILE A 6 -1.90 25.84 -11.80
CA ILE A 6 -1.82 25.92 -13.27
C ILE A 6 -2.08 27.36 -13.71
N ALA A 7 -2.97 28.09 -13.02
CA ALA A 7 -3.19 29.52 -13.24
C ALA A 7 -1.94 30.40 -13.02
N ARG A 8 -0.99 29.98 -12.17
CA ARG A 8 0.29 30.70 -11.99
C ARG A 8 1.36 30.25 -12.99
N LEU A 9 1.32 28.99 -13.44
CA LEU A 9 2.19 28.47 -14.50
C LEU A 9 1.81 29.03 -15.90
N SER A 10 0.54 29.35 -16.13
CA SER A 10 0.03 29.88 -17.41
C SER A 10 0.22 31.39 -17.60
N LEU A 11 0.50 32.16 -16.53
CA LEU A 11 0.65 33.63 -16.60
C LEU A 11 2.03 34.12 -17.03
N LEU A 12 2.98 33.23 -17.33
CA LEU A 12 4.23 33.60 -17.99
C LEU A 12 3.98 33.70 -19.49
N LEU A 13 3.42 34.82 -19.97
CA LEU A 13 3.52 35.15 -21.39
C LEU A 13 4.98 35.53 -21.66
N ALA A 14 5.72 34.61 -22.28
CA ALA A 14 7.11 34.85 -22.69
C ALA A 14 7.20 36.16 -23.49
N ALA A 15 8.30 36.90 -23.34
CA ALA A 15 8.55 38.09 -24.16
C ALA A 15 8.55 37.69 -25.64
N ILE A 16 7.44 37.97 -26.33
CA ILE A 16 7.31 37.68 -27.77
C ILE A 16 8.14 38.74 -28.51
N GLY A 17 9.31 38.35 -28.99
CA GLY A 17 10.17 39.24 -29.76
C GLY A 17 9.56 39.60 -31.11
N LEU A 18 9.34 40.89 -31.36
CA LEU A 18 9.01 41.41 -32.68
C LEU A 18 10.31 41.74 -33.40
N SER A 19 10.69 40.95 -34.41
CA SER A 19 11.84 41.28 -35.26
C SER A 19 11.47 42.45 -36.16
N ALA A 20 12.01 43.63 -35.89
CA ALA A 20 11.90 44.75 -36.82
C ALA A 20 12.59 44.37 -38.13
N VAL A 21 11.86 44.40 -39.24
CA VAL A 21 12.43 44.24 -40.59
C VAL A 21 13.40 45.41 -40.81
N PRO A 22 14.70 45.18 -41.06
CA PRO A 22 15.61 46.27 -41.35
C PRO A 22 15.18 46.93 -42.67
N ALA A 23 14.93 48.24 -42.61
CA ALA A 23 14.66 49.05 -43.79
C ALA A 23 15.87 48.99 -44.73
N LEU A 24 15.66 48.51 -45.96
CA LEU A 24 16.65 48.53 -47.03
C LEU A 24 16.90 49.98 -47.48
N THR A 25 17.99 50.58 -47.02
CA THR A 25 18.57 51.77 -47.65
C THR A 25 19.53 51.34 -48.76
N PRO A 26 19.46 51.88 -49.98
CA PRO A 26 20.43 51.59 -51.02
C PRO A 26 21.72 52.38 -50.73
N ALA A 27 22.81 51.68 -50.44
CA ALA A 27 24.14 52.28 -50.34
C ALA A 27 25.13 51.53 -51.24
N PHE A 28 25.93 52.33 -51.93
CA PHE A 28 26.84 52.00 -53.01
C PHE A 28 27.92 50.96 -52.64
N ALA A 29 28.41 50.28 -53.67
CA ALA A 29 29.40 49.21 -53.63
C ALA A 29 30.76 49.64 -53.05
N GLN A 30 31.29 48.86 -52.10
CA GLN A 30 32.72 48.58 -51.98
C GLN A 30 32.97 47.35 -51.09
N ASP A 31 33.78 46.43 -51.62
CA ASP A 31 34.47 45.27 -51.04
C ASP A 31 33.72 44.27 -50.16
N LYS A 32 33.91 42.99 -50.47
CA LYS A 32 33.21 41.83 -49.91
C LYS A 32 34.10 41.11 -48.88
N PRO A 33 33.92 41.30 -47.55
CA PRO A 33 34.37 40.33 -46.57
C PRO A 33 33.45 39.11 -46.61
N ALA A 34 34.00 37.94 -46.34
CA ALA A 34 33.26 36.68 -46.23
C ALA A 34 32.04 36.83 -45.30
N ALA A 35 30.88 36.39 -45.79
CA ALA A 35 29.63 36.44 -45.04
C ALA A 35 29.80 35.68 -43.70
N PRO A 36 29.45 36.30 -42.55
CA PRO A 36 29.29 35.57 -41.31
C PRO A 36 28.30 34.42 -41.55
N ALA A 37 28.60 33.23 -41.02
CA ALA A 37 27.64 32.14 -40.97
C ALA A 37 26.32 32.70 -40.42
N ALA A 38 25.24 32.61 -41.22
CA ALA A 38 23.95 33.14 -40.85
C ALA A 38 23.56 32.59 -39.46
N GLU A 39 23.50 33.46 -38.46
CA GLU A 39 22.91 33.13 -37.16
C GLU A 39 21.54 32.52 -37.43
N ALA A 40 21.25 31.39 -36.77
CA ALA A 40 19.93 30.78 -36.84
C ALA A 40 18.87 31.87 -36.59
N PRO A 41 17.84 32.01 -37.45
CA PRO A 41 16.87 33.09 -37.34
C PRO A 41 16.29 33.10 -35.93
N LYS A 42 16.37 34.26 -35.26
CA LYS A 42 15.85 34.43 -33.90
C LYS A 42 14.35 34.14 -33.90
N ASP A 43 13.94 33.29 -32.96
CA ASP A 43 12.54 32.95 -32.70
C ASP A 43 11.72 34.25 -32.60
N SER A 44 10.77 34.45 -33.51
CA SER A 44 9.92 35.65 -33.57
C SER A 44 8.54 35.33 -34.12
N VAL A 45 7.57 36.19 -33.79
CA VAL A 45 6.19 36.09 -34.26
C VAL A 45 5.96 37.18 -35.30
N ARG A 46 5.40 36.81 -36.46
CA ARG A 46 5.11 37.78 -37.51
C ARG A 46 4.07 38.82 -37.07
N PRO A 47 4.14 40.08 -37.59
CA PRO A 47 3.24 41.14 -37.17
C PRO A 47 1.75 40.82 -37.30
N GLU A 48 1.35 40.07 -38.33
CA GLU A 48 -0.04 39.65 -38.54
C GLU A 48 -0.55 38.74 -37.42
N ILE A 49 0.29 37.82 -36.91
CA ILE A 49 -0.06 36.96 -35.78
C ILE A 49 0.03 37.75 -34.48
N PHE A 50 1.10 38.54 -34.28
CA PHE A 50 1.31 39.31 -33.06
C PHE A 50 0.13 40.23 -32.74
N LYS A 51 -0.45 40.91 -33.75
CA LYS A 51 -1.65 41.76 -33.57
C LYS A 51 -2.87 41.00 -33.05
N LEU A 52 -2.99 39.71 -33.37
CA LEU A 52 -4.09 38.87 -32.89
C LEU A 52 -3.82 38.35 -31.48
N VAL A 53 -2.55 38.09 -31.16
CA VAL A 53 -2.11 37.37 -29.96
C VAL A 53 -1.22 38.21 -29.05
N GLU A 54 -1.44 39.52 -29.02
CA GLU A 54 -0.65 40.42 -28.18
C GLU A 54 -0.85 40.06 -26.69
N PRO A 55 0.22 39.77 -25.92
CA PRO A 55 0.11 39.29 -24.54
C PRO A 55 -0.75 40.16 -23.61
N ALA A 56 -0.57 41.48 -23.67
CA ALA A 56 -1.29 42.42 -22.82
C ALA A 56 -2.79 42.44 -23.15
N GLN A 57 -3.13 42.38 -24.44
CA GLN A 57 -4.52 42.36 -24.89
C GLN A 57 -5.21 41.05 -24.54
N ILE A 58 -4.56 39.90 -24.78
CA ILE A 58 -5.10 38.58 -24.42
C ILE A 58 -5.31 38.49 -22.91
N LYS A 59 -4.36 38.96 -22.10
CA LYS A 59 -4.51 39.02 -20.64
C LYS A 59 -5.74 39.85 -20.23
N THR A 60 -5.88 41.05 -20.79
CA THR A 60 -7.03 41.94 -20.51
C THR A 60 -8.36 41.27 -20.87
N LEU A 61 -8.44 40.59 -22.02
CA LEU A 61 -9.63 39.88 -22.45
C LEU A 61 -9.95 38.68 -21.53
N LEU A 62 -8.94 37.93 -21.09
CA LEU A 62 -9.11 36.82 -20.14
C LEU A 62 -9.60 37.31 -18.77
N GLU A 63 -9.05 38.42 -18.25
CA GLU A 63 -9.48 39.06 -17.00
C GLU A 63 -10.91 39.60 -17.09
N ALA A 64 -11.28 40.17 -18.24
CA ALA A 64 -12.63 40.61 -18.55
C ALA A 64 -13.61 39.46 -18.87
N LYS A 65 -13.15 38.19 -18.80
CA LYS A 65 -13.92 36.99 -19.15
C LYS A 65 -14.46 36.97 -20.59
N ASN A 66 -13.86 37.75 -21.50
CA ASN A 66 -14.22 37.76 -22.91
C ASN A 66 -13.56 36.59 -23.65
N TYR A 67 -13.90 35.36 -23.25
CA TYR A 67 -13.28 34.13 -23.73
C TYR A 67 -13.57 33.87 -25.21
N THR A 68 -14.74 34.28 -25.69
CA THR A 68 -15.14 34.12 -27.11
C THR A 68 -14.26 34.94 -28.04
N GLU A 69 -13.90 36.17 -27.66
CA GLU A 69 -12.99 37.01 -28.44
C GLU A 69 -11.57 36.44 -28.45
N VAL A 70 -11.08 35.94 -27.30
CA VAL A 70 -9.78 35.26 -27.23
C VAL A 70 -9.75 34.04 -28.15
N GLN A 71 -10.81 33.22 -28.13
CA GLN A 71 -10.95 32.06 -29.01
C GLN A 71 -10.92 32.49 -30.49
N SER A 72 -11.73 33.49 -30.87
CA SER A 72 -11.80 33.98 -32.26
C SER A 72 -10.43 34.45 -32.77
N ARG A 73 -9.67 35.18 -31.95
CA ARG A 73 -8.32 35.64 -32.31
C ARG A 73 -7.34 34.49 -32.50
N LEU A 74 -7.40 33.48 -31.64
CA LEU A 74 -6.57 32.28 -31.78
C LEU A 74 -6.93 31.48 -33.04
N ASP A 75 -8.21 31.40 -33.40
CA ASP A 75 -8.66 30.72 -34.62
C ASP A 75 -8.24 31.49 -35.88
N GLN A 76 -8.34 32.82 -35.87
CA GLN A 76 -7.82 33.67 -36.96
C GLN A 76 -6.31 33.52 -37.13
N ALA A 77 -5.55 33.51 -36.03
CA ALA A 77 -4.11 33.32 -36.07
C ALA A 77 -3.73 31.91 -36.57
N GLU A 78 -4.51 30.89 -36.20
CA GLU A 78 -4.31 29.52 -36.66
C GLU A 78 -4.63 29.36 -38.15
N ALA A 79 -5.59 30.09 -38.70
CA ALA A 79 -5.94 30.04 -40.13
C ALA A 79 -4.85 30.60 -41.06
N LEU A 80 -3.87 31.35 -40.53
CA LEU A 80 -2.78 31.89 -41.34
C LEU A 80 -1.84 30.77 -41.84
N PRO A 81 -1.45 30.80 -43.13
CA PRO A 81 -0.56 29.79 -43.71
C PRO A 81 0.89 29.95 -43.24
N ASN A 82 1.68 28.89 -43.44
CA ASN A 82 3.13 28.87 -43.25
C ASN A 82 3.61 29.31 -41.86
N LYS A 83 2.89 28.94 -40.81
CA LYS A 83 3.27 29.24 -39.42
C LYS A 83 4.60 28.58 -39.05
N THR A 84 5.46 29.32 -38.37
CA THR A 84 6.71 28.76 -37.86
C THR A 84 6.44 27.84 -36.65
N PRO A 85 7.37 26.93 -36.29
CA PRO A 85 7.27 26.17 -35.05
C PRO A 85 7.17 27.06 -33.80
N TYR A 86 7.85 28.21 -33.80
CA TYR A 86 7.79 29.16 -32.69
C TYR A 86 6.43 29.86 -32.60
N GLU A 87 5.86 30.29 -33.72
CA GLU A 87 4.50 30.85 -33.75
C GLU A 87 3.48 29.83 -33.24
N THR A 88 3.60 28.57 -33.66
CA THR A 88 2.75 27.46 -33.18
C THR A 88 2.90 27.25 -31.68
N PHE A 89 4.12 27.32 -31.14
CA PHE A 89 4.38 27.27 -29.70
C PHE A 89 3.70 28.42 -28.94
N VAL A 90 3.80 29.66 -29.44
CA VAL A 90 3.15 30.83 -28.84
C VAL A 90 1.63 30.68 -28.83
N LEU A 91 1.01 30.29 -29.95
CA LEU A 91 -0.45 30.08 -30.02
C LEU A 91 -0.92 29.02 -29.00
N ASN A 92 -0.17 27.92 -28.86
CA ASN A 92 -0.53 26.88 -27.89
C ASN A 92 -0.37 27.35 -26.44
N ARG A 93 0.62 28.19 -26.08
CA ARG A 93 0.68 28.79 -24.73
C ARG A 93 -0.57 29.61 -24.40
N MET A 94 -1.14 30.29 -25.41
CA MET A 94 -2.38 31.05 -25.21
C MET A 94 -3.60 30.15 -25.11
N ARG A 95 -3.65 29.05 -25.87
CA ARG A 95 -4.67 28.01 -25.69
C ARG A 95 -4.62 27.38 -24.30
N ILE A 96 -3.45 27.18 -23.71
CA ILE A 96 -3.33 26.73 -22.31
C ILE A 96 -4.02 27.72 -21.37
N SER A 97 -3.79 29.02 -21.57
CA SER A 97 -4.37 30.09 -20.74
C SER A 97 -5.90 30.16 -20.90
N LEU A 98 -6.39 30.15 -22.13
CA LEU A 98 -7.82 30.15 -22.43
C LEU A 98 -8.51 28.88 -21.92
N GLY A 99 -7.92 27.71 -22.18
CA GLY A 99 -8.45 26.44 -21.71
C GLY A 99 -8.51 26.37 -20.18
N SER A 100 -7.48 26.89 -19.50
CA SER A 100 -7.47 26.99 -18.03
C SER A 100 -8.56 27.93 -17.52
N ALA A 101 -8.76 29.10 -18.15
CA ALA A 101 -9.78 30.07 -17.76
C ALA A 101 -11.21 29.57 -18.00
N THR A 102 -11.40 28.72 -19.00
CA THR A 102 -12.70 28.17 -19.39
C THR A 102 -12.98 26.78 -18.83
N ASN A 103 -12.04 26.20 -18.05
CA ASN A 103 -12.06 24.80 -17.63
C ASN A 103 -12.18 23.80 -18.80
N ASN A 104 -11.70 24.16 -19.99
CA ASN A 104 -11.68 23.28 -21.16
C ASN A 104 -10.44 22.37 -21.10
N THR A 105 -10.59 21.21 -20.45
CA THR A 105 -9.51 20.24 -20.25
C THR A 105 -8.90 19.78 -21.57
N GLN A 106 -9.70 19.50 -22.60
CA GLN A 106 -9.21 19.00 -23.89
C GLN A 106 -8.33 20.04 -24.60
N MET A 107 -8.75 21.31 -24.59
CA MET A 107 -7.93 22.40 -25.15
C MET A 107 -6.61 22.52 -24.41
N THR A 108 -6.65 22.49 -23.07
CA THR A 108 -5.46 22.63 -22.25
C THR A 108 -4.49 21.45 -22.44
N THR A 109 -4.96 20.21 -22.47
CA THR A 109 -4.09 19.04 -22.65
C THR A 109 -3.46 19.01 -24.03
N THR A 110 -4.23 19.20 -25.10
CA THR A 110 -3.69 19.25 -26.48
C THR A 110 -2.66 20.37 -26.65
N ALA A 111 -2.93 21.55 -26.08
CA ALA A 111 -2.00 22.67 -26.16
C ALA A 111 -0.74 22.45 -25.30
N LEU A 112 -0.86 21.84 -24.11
CA LEU A 112 0.29 21.46 -23.28
C LEU A 112 1.19 20.45 -24.00
N GLU A 113 0.62 19.42 -24.64
CA GLU A 113 1.39 18.44 -25.42
C GLU A 113 2.24 19.13 -26.50
N ALA A 114 1.63 20.02 -27.28
CA ALA A 114 2.31 20.77 -28.32
C ALA A 114 3.43 21.65 -27.75
N VAL A 115 3.17 22.35 -26.64
CA VAL A 115 4.13 23.24 -25.98
C VAL A 115 5.33 22.48 -25.42
N ILE A 116 5.10 21.34 -24.76
CA ILE A 116 6.15 20.49 -24.19
C ILE A 116 7.00 19.86 -25.31
N ASN A 117 6.36 19.39 -26.38
CA ASN A 117 7.06 18.75 -27.50
C ASN A 117 7.83 19.73 -28.40
N ALA A 118 7.55 21.03 -28.29
CA ALA A 118 8.33 22.05 -28.99
C ALA A 118 9.77 22.16 -28.45
N ASN A 119 10.05 21.69 -27.22
CA ASN A 119 11.34 21.79 -26.56
C ASN A 119 11.90 23.23 -26.50
N LYS A 120 10.99 24.21 -26.35
CA LYS A 120 11.31 25.65 -26.25
C LYS A 120 11.12 26.21 -24.83
N LEU A 121 10.62 25.39 -23.90
CA LEU A 121 10.45 25.78 -22.49
C LEU A 121 11.79 25.79 -21.76
N GLN A 122 11.89 26.61 -20.72
CA GLN A 122 13.00 26.50 -19.77
C GLN A 122 12.93 25.15 -19.04
N PRO A 123 14.06 24.53 -18.64
CA PRO A 123 14.06 23.19 -18.06
C PRO A 123 13.13 23.01 -16.85
N SER A 124 13.03 24.02 -15.97
CA SER A 124 12.11 23.99 -14.83
C SER A 124 10.63 24.02 -15.26
N GLU A 125 10.31 24.84 -16.28
CA GLU A 125 8.96 24.95 -16.83
C GLU A 125 8.57 23.68 -17.60
N GLN A 126 9.48 23.11 -18.38
CA GLN A 126 9.32 21.82 -19.08
C GLN A 126 8.92 20.72 -18.09
N ARG A 127 9.69 20.58 -17.01
CA ARG A 127 9.42 19.61 -15.94
C ARG A 127 8.03 19.81 -15.34
N ASP A 128 7.70 21.04 -14.96
CA ASP A 128 6.44 21.34 -14.27
C ASP A 128 5.23 21.12 -15.20
N PHE A 129 5.39 21.40 -16.51
CA PHE A 129 4.36 21.18 -17.53
C PHE A 129 4.14 19.69 -17.80
N ILE A 130 5.20 18.88 -17.90
CA ILE A 130 5.09 17.41 -18.03
C ILE A 130 4.34 16.84 -16.83
N ALA A 131 4.69 17.25 -15.61
CA ALA A 131 4.00 16.81 -14.39
C ALA A 131 2.51 17.21 -14.39
N ALA A 132 2.21 18.45 -14.75
CA ALA A 132 0.83 18.95 -14.82
C ALA A 132 0.01 18.17 -15.84
N LEU A 133 0.55 17.94 -17.04
CA LEU A 133 -0.12 17.21 -18.12
C LEU A 133 -0.40 15.75 -17.74
N GLY A 134 0.57 15.05 -17.15
CA GLY A 134 0.37 13.69 -16.63
C GLY A 134 -0.76 13.62 -15.60
N ASN A 135 -0.81 14.58 -14.67
CA ASN A 135 -1.90 14.68 -13.68
C ASN A 135 -3.26 14.98 -14.32
N MET A 136 -3.31 15.83 -15.34
CA MET A 136 -4.55 16.11 -16.07
C MET A 136 -5.10 14.83 -16.72
N TYR A 137 -4.25 14.06 -17.41
CA TYR A 137 -4.66 12.78 -17.97
C TYR A 137 -5.06 11.75 -16.92
N TYR A 138 -4.36 11.71 -15.79
CA TYR A 138 -4.71 10.84 -14.68
C TYR A 138 -6.12 11.14 -14.14
N ASN A 139 -6.42 12.41 -13.91
CA ASN A 139 -7.72 12.87 -13.42
C ASN A 139 -8.84 12.67 -14.47
N ALA A 140 -8.51 12.82 -15.75
CA ALA A 140 -9.39 12.49 -16.87
C ALA A 140 -9.59 10.98 -17.06
N LYS A 141 -8.94 10.13 -16.24
CA LYS A 141 -8.93 8.65 -16.35
C LYS A 141 -8.33 8.12 -17.65
N GLU A 142 -7.57 8.96 -18.35
CA GLU A 142 -6.76 8.58 -19.51
C GLU A 142 -5.42 7.99 -19.04
N TYR A 143 -5.50 6.88 -18.30
CA TYR A 143 -4.37 6.33 -17.55
C TYR A 143 -3.16 5.99 -18.41
N GLN A 144 -3.36 5.51 -19.65
CA GLN A 144 -2.23 5.20 -20.54
C GLN A 144 -1.44 6.46 -20.94
N LYS A 145 -2.14 7.57 -21.22
CA LYS A 145 -1.46 8.85 -21.48
C LYS A 145 -0.78 9.38 -20.22
N ALA A 146 -1.44 9.26 -19.07
CA ALA A 146 -0.85 9.64 -17.78
C ALA A 146 0.46 8.88 -17.52
N ILE A 147 0.48 7.57 -17.74
CA ILE A 147 1.67 6.71 -17.62
C ILE A 147 2.78 7.20 -18.55
N THR A 148 2.49 7.45 -19.83
CA THR A 148 3.48 7.99 -20.79
C THR A 148 4.12 9.28 -20.28
N TRP A 149 3.31 10.24 -19.85
CA TRP A 149 3.79 11.54 -19.39
C TRP A 149 4.53 11.47 -18.05
N PHE A 150 4.08 10.61 -17.11
CA PHE A 150 4.78 10.39 -15.85
C PHE A 150 6.10 9.64 -16.02
N ASN A 151 6.18 8.67 -16.93
CA ASN A 151 7.44 8.00 -17.26
C ASN A 151 8.43 8.99 -17.88
N ARG A 152 7.96 9.84 -18.81
CA ARG A 152 8.78 10.92 -19.37
C ARG A 152 9.29 11.87 -18.29
N TYR A 153 8.43 12.26 -17.34
CA TYR A 153 8.84 13.07 -16.18
C TYR A 153 10.02 12.42 -15.45
N GLN A 154 9.93 11.13 -15.13
CA GLN A 154 10.99 10.40 -14.43
C GLN A 154 12.28 10.34 -15.25
N THR A 155 12.19 10.04 -16.54
CA THR A 155 13.36 9.97 -17.43
C THR A 155 14.08 11.31 -17.57
N GLU A 156 13.34 12.42 -17.73
CA GLU A 156 13.93 13.74 -17.94
C GLU A 156 14.48 14.37 -16.65
N THR A 157 13.99 13.98 -15.48
CA THR A 157 14.31 14.63 -14.21
C THR A 157 15.12 13.78 -13.24
N GLY A 158 15.08 12.45 -13.40
CA GLY A 158 15.56 11.50 -12.40
C GLY A 158 14.71 11.43 -11.12
N ASP A 159 13.61 12.18 -11.04
CA ASP A 159 12.74 12.28 -9.86
C ASP A 159 11.61 11.25 -9.91
N ASN A 160 11.58 10.36 -8.92
CA ASN A 160 10.63 9.25 -8.84
C ASN A 160 9.30 9.61 -8.15
N LYS A 161 9.01 10.88 -7.83
CA LYS A 161 7.76 11.25 -7.16
C LYS A 161 6.48 10.87 -7.90
N MET A 162 6.56 10.66 -9.21
CA MET A 162 5.41 10.22 -10.03
C MET A 162 5.16 8.71 -9.99
N ARG A 163 6.09 7.92 -9.41
CA ARG A 163 6.01 6.46 -9.37
C ARG A 163 4.71 5.93 -8.76
N PRO A 164 4.20 6.45 -7.62
CA PRO A 164 2.94 5.98 -7.06
C PRO A 164 1.74 6.21 -8.00
N TYR A 165 1.76 7.29 -8.78
CA TYR A 165 0.70 7.59 -9.75
C TYR A 165 0.75 6.65 -10.95
N ILE A 166 1.95 6.32 -11.44
CA ILE A 166 2.15 5.33 -12.50
C ILE A 166 1.59 3.97 -12.08
N ILE A 167 1.95 3.48 -10.89
CA ILE A 167 1.49 2.18 -10.39
C ILE A 167 -0.03 2.16 -10.22
N ARG A 168 -0.62 3.21 -9.64
CA ARG A 168 -2.09 3.33 -9.55
C ARG A 168 -2.75 3.41 -10.93
N ALA A 169 -2.12 4.07 -11.90
CA ALA A 169 -2.63 4.14 -13.27
C ALA A 169 -2.62 2.77 -13.96
N TYR A 170 -1.62 1.92 -13.72
CA TYR A 170 -1.66 0.52 -14.15
C TYR A 170 -2.84 -0.22 -13.52
N TYR A 171 -3.03 -0.08 -12.20
CA TYR A 171 -4.17 -0.70 -11.52
C TYR A 171 -5.52 -0.24 -12.09
N PHE A 172 -5.73 1.08 -12.23
CA PHE A 172 -7.01 1.62 -12.71
C PHE A 172 -7.26 1.40 -14.20
N SER A 173 -6.21 1.13 -14.99
CA SER A 173 -6.33 0.69 -16.38
C SER A 173 -6.51 -0.82 -16.54
N ASN A 174 -6.68 -1.56 -15.42
CA ASN A 174 -6.76 -3.02 -15.33
C ASN A 174 -5.49 -3.77 -15.74
N ASP A 175 -4.36 -3.08 -15.85
CA ASP A 175 -3.04 -3.72 -15.98
C ASP A 175 -2.53 -4.17 -14.59
N PHE A 176 -3.23 -5.16 -14.04
CA PHE A 176 -2.92 -5.73 -12.73
C PHE A 176 -1.57 -6.45 -12.69
N ALA A 177 -1.12 -7.00 -13.83
CA ALA A 177 0.16 -7.70 -13.92
C ALA A 177 1.34 -6.74 -13.73
N THR A 178 1.31 -5.59 -14.41
CA THR A 178 2.33 -4.55 -14.25
C THR A 178 2.23 -3.91 -12.87
N ALA A 179 1.02 -3.60 -12.39
CA ALA A 179 0.82 -3.05 -11.04
C ALA A 179 1.41 -3.97 -9.96
N LYS A 180 1.12 -5.28 -10.01
CA LYS A 180 1.70 -6.28 -9.10
C LYS A 180 3.23 -6.28 -9.17
N THR A 181 3.79 -6.30 -10.38
CA THR A 181 5.25 -6.35 -10.57
C THR A 181 5.94 -5.13 -9.97
N GLU A 182 5.42 -3.93 -10.20
CA GLU A 182 6.01 -2.71 -9.66
C GLU A 182 5.83 -2.57 -8.14
N LEU A 183 4.67 -2.98 -7.60
CA LEU A 183 4.44 -3.01 -6.15
C LEU A 183 5.35 -4.02 -5.42
N MET A 184 5.62 -5.17 -6.04
CA MET A 184 6.58 -6.15 -5.51
C MET A 184 7.99 -5.56 -5.46
N LYS A 185 8.42 -4.82 -6.49
CA LYS A 185 9.71 -4.11 -6.47
C LYS A 185 9.79 -3.09 -5.34
N ASP A 186 8.72 -2.32 -5.12
CA ASP A 186 8.67 -1.31 -4.05
C ASP A 186 8.72 -1.98 -2.66
N LEU A 187 8.02 -3.10 -2.49
CA LEU A 187 8.08 -3.93 -1.28
C LEU A 187 9.49 -4.48 -1.02
N GLU A 188 10.12 -5.11 -2.02
CA GLU A 188 11.47 -5.66 -1.91
C GLU A 188 12.51 -4.57 -1.61
N ALA A 189 12.40 -3.41 -2.25
CA ALA A 189 13.28 -2.27 -2.01
C ALA A 189 13.15 -1.76 -0.57
N ALA A 190 11.93 -1.60 -0.06
CA ALA A 190 11.68 -1.17 1.30
C ALA A 190 12.22 -2.18 2.33
N GLN A 191 11.98 -3.47 2.12
CA GLN A 191 12.49 -4.55 2.97
C GLN A 191 14.02 -4.57 2.99
N LYS A 192 14.68 -4.45 1.82
CA LYS A 192 16.14 -4.39 1.72
C LYS A 192 16.73 -3.16 2.40
N ALA A 193 16.02 -2.03 2.35
CA ALA A 193 16.40 -0.80 3.03
C ALA A 193 16.12 -0.82 4.55
N GLY A 194 15.46 -1.86 5.07
CA GLY A 194 15.04 -1.92 6.47
C GLY A 194 13.96 -0.89 6.83
N THR A 195 13.24 -0.37 5.84
CA THR A 195 12.18 0.63 5.99
C THR A 195 10.80 0.01 5.81
N ALA A 196 9.79 0.58 6.46
CA ALA A 196 8.41 0.15 6.23
C ALA A 196 7.97 0.49 4.79
N PRO A 197 7.47 -0.47 4.00
CA PRO A 197 6.80 -0.20 2.73
C PRO A 197 5.56 0.68 2.98
N LYS A 198 5.16 1.53 2.04
CA LYS A 198 4.03 2.44 2.27
C LYS A 198 2.71 1.67 2.42
N LEU A 199 1.86 2.12 3.35
CA LEU A 199 0.56 1.51 3.62
C LEU A 199 -0.30 1.41 2.36
N GLU A 200 -0.39 2.48 1.58
CA GLU A 200 -1.24 2.53 0.39
C GLU A 200 -0.76 1.58 -0.72
N GLU A 201 0.55 1.33 -0.80
CA GLU A 201 1.15 0.41 -1.78
C GLU A 201 0.85 -1.05 -1.38
N LEU A 202 0.95 -1.40 -0.09
CA LEU A 202 0.55 -2.71 0.42
C LEU A 202 -0.96 -2.98 0.23
N GLN A 203 -1.80 -1.99 0.52
CA GLN A 203 -3.24 -2.08 0.27
C GLN A 203 -3.54 -2.24 -1.22
N LEU A 204 -2.82 -1.53 -2.09
CA LEU A 204 -2.97 -1.67 -3.53
C LEU A 204 -2.53 -3.07 -4.01
N LEU A 205 -1.49 -3.65 -3.42
CA LEU A 205 -1.03 -5.01 -3.72
C LEU A 205 -2.09 -6.05 -3.29
N ALA A 206 -2.66 -5.90 -2.10
CA ALA A 206 -3.78 -6.73 -1.64
C ALA A 206 -4.98 -6.62 -2.58
N ASN A 207 -5.37 -5.40 -2.96
CA ASN A 207 -6.45 -5.16 -3.91
C ASN A 207 -6.16 -5.75 -5.29
N THR A 208 -4.91 -5.73 -5.73
CA THR A 208 -4.46 -6.36 -6.99
C THR A 208 -4.66 -7.87 -6.92
N GLY A 209 -4.18 -8.52 -5.86
CA GLY A 209 -4.41 -9.96 -5.63
C GLY A 209 -5.89 -10.32 -5.55
N ALA A 210 -6.71 -9.50 -4.89
CA ALA A 210 -8.16 -9.71 -4.81
C ALA A 210 -8.83 -9.63 -6.20
N LYS A 211 -8.50 -8.60 -7.00
CA LYS A 211 -9.07 -8.42 -8.35
C LYS A 211 -8.69 -9.53 -9.30
N THR A 212 -7.47 -10.03 -9.22
CA THR A 212 -6.98 -11.12 -10.08
C THR A 212 -7.29 -12.52 -9.53
N LYS A 213 -7.93 -12.62 -8.35
CA LYS A 213 -8.13 -13.87 -7.61
C LYS A 213 -6.83 -14.61 -7.31
N ASP A 214 -5.72 -13.88 -7.24
CA ASP A 214 -4.41 -14.38 -6.83
C ASP A 214 -4.29 -14.34 -5.30
N GLN A 215 -4.72 -15.43 -4.67
CA GLN A 215 -4.71 -15.58 -3.21
C GLN A 215 -3.28 -15.51 -2.64
N ALA A 216 -2.26 -15.93 -3.38
CA ALA A 216 -0.88 -15.88 -2.91
C ALA A 216 -0.39 -14.43 -2.78
N THR A 217 -0.67 -13.60 -3.79
CA THR A 217 -0.36 -12.16 -3.75
C THR A 217 -1.14 -11.45 -2.65
N TYR A 218 -2.44 -11.78 -2.51
CA TYR A 218 -3.26 -11.20 -1.46
C TYR A 218 -2.68 -11.50 -0.07
N LEU A 219 -2.40 -12.77 0.22
CA LEU A 219 -1.85 -13.18 1.51
C LEU A 219 -0.49 -12.56 1.79
N LEU A 220 0.39 -12.47 0.78
CA LEU A 220 1.68 -11.81 0.92
C LEU A 220 1.52 -10.33 1.29
N ALA A 221 0.58 -9.63 0.65
CA ALA A 221 0.29 -8.24 0.96
C ALA A 221 -0.24 -8.07 2.39
N VAL A 222 -1.21 -8.88 2.80
CA VAL A 222 -1.79 -8.82 4.16
C VAL A 222 -0.81 -9.24 5.23
N GLU A 223 0.06 -10.22 4.98
CA GLU A 223 1.16 -10.57 5.90
C GLU A 223 2.09 -9.37 6.13
N ASN A 224 2.38 -8.58 5.09
CA ASN A 224 3.17 -7.35 5.23
C ASN A 224 2.37 -6.22 5.89
N LEU A 225 1.06 -6.10 5.64
CA LEU A 225 0.21 -5.15 6.37
C LEU A 225 0.21 -5.44 7.87
N VAL A 226 0.08 -6.71 8.27
CA VAL A 226 0.20 -7.12 9.67
C VAL A 226 1.59 -6.83 10.25
N ARG A 227 2.65 -7.04 9.46
CA ARG A 227 4.03 -6.80 9.90
C ARG A 227 4.34 -5.34 10.19
N TYR A 228 3.92 -4.44 9.31
CA TYR A 228 4.31 -3.01 9.37
C TYR A 228 3.23 -2.10 9.94
N TYR A 229 1.96 -2.49 9.81
CA TYR A 229 0.79 -1.70 10.19
C TYR A 229 -0.25 -2.57 10.92
N PRO A 230 0.12 -3.27 12.01
CA PRO A 230 -0.76 -4.22 12.67
C PRO A 230 -2.07 -3.55 13.12
N SER A 231 -3.19 -4.16 12.75
CA SER A 231 -4.54 -3.81 13.20
C SER A 231 -5.35 -5.09 13.42
N ASP A 232 -6.41 -5.01 14.23
CA ASP A 232 -7.31 -6.14 14.46
C ASP A 232 -7.88 -6.67 13.13
N ASP A 233 -8.29 -5.79 12.23
CA ASP A 233 -8.85 -6.16 10.92
C ASP A 233 -7.84 -6.92 10.06
N TYR A 234 -6.58 -6.49 10.01
CA TYR A 234 -5.55 -7.19 9.23
C TYR A 234 -5.18 -8.54 9.82
N TRP A 235 -5.15 -8.65 11.15
CA TRP A 235 -4.93 -9.95 11.81
C TRP A 235 -6.08 -10.92 11.51
N ILE A 236 -7.32 -10.47 11.67
CA ILE A 236 -8.52 -11.29 11.39
C ILE A 236 -8.53 -11.74 9.92
N ASP A 237 -8.27 -10.83 8.99
CA ASP A 237 -8.24 -11.13 7.56
C ASP A 237 -7.12 -12.13 7.19
N LEU A 238 -5.91 -11.93 7.73
CA LEU A 238 -4.78 -12.84 7.53
C LEU A 238 -5.09 -14.26 8.00
N LEU A 239 -5.64 -14.38 9.21
CA LEU A 239 -5.95 -15.67 9.83
C LEU A 239 -7.10 -16.36 9.11
N SER A 240 -8.16 -15.63 8.77
CA SER A 240 -9.30 -16.16 8.02
C SER A 240 -8.88 -16.70 6.64
N ARG A 241 -8.10 -15.93 5.88
CA ARG A 241 -7.65 -16.36 4.54
C ARG A 241 -6.64 -17.49 4.55
N THR A 242 -5.89 -17.63 5.64
CA THR A 242 -5.01 -18.77 5.84
C THR A 242 -5.81 -20.05 6.04
N GLN A 243 -6.89 -19.99 6.82
CA GLN A 243 -7.82 -21.11 6.97
C GLN A 243 -8.53 -21.48 5.65
N GLY A 244 -8.73 -20.50 4.77
CA GLY A 244 -9.29 -20.69 3.43
C GLY A 244 -8.33 -21.29 2.38
N LYS A 245 -7.07 -21.58 2.72
CA LYS A 245 -6.15 -22.24 1.77
C LYS A 245 -6.57 -23.68 1.53
N ALA A 246 -6.46 -24.15 0.29
CA ALA A 246 -6.76 -25.55 -0.07
C ALA A 246 -5.91 -26.57 0.69
N THR A 247 -4.70 -26.20 1.11
CA THR A 247 -3.79 -27.07 1.87
C THR A 247 -4.01 -27.03 3.37
N TYR A 248 -4.85 -26.12 3.88
CA TYR A 248 -5.00 -25.91 5.32
C TYR A 248 -5.60 -27.13 6.02
N SER A 249 -4.97 -27.56 7.12
CA SER A 249 -5.49 -28.60 7.99
C SER A 249 -6.33 -28.01 9.11
N THR A 250 -7.59 -28.39 9.19
CA THR A 250 -8.54 -27.93 10.22
C THR A 250 -8.11 -28.27 11.65
N ARG A 251 -7.15 -29.18 11.85
CA ARG A 251 -6.58 -29.47 13.17
C ARG A 251 -5.90 -28.26 13.83
N PHE A 252 -5.52 -27.27 13.03
CA PHE A 252 -4.92 -26.02 13.52
C PHE A 252 -5.93 -24.92 13.85
N ALA A 253 -7.24 -25.19 13.77
CA ALA A 253 -8.26 -24.18 14.07
C ALA A 253 -8.08 -23.57 15.47
N LEU A 254 -7.82 -24.40 16.48
CA LEU A 254 -7.55 -23.91 17.83
C LEU A 254 -6.25 -23.08 17.89
N ASP A 255 -5.21 -23.46 17.16
CA ASP A 255 -3.95 -22.69 17.10
C ASP A 255 -4.12 -21.34 16.38
N VAL A 256 -5.02 -21.24 15.42
CA VAL A 256 -5.43 -19.96 14.81
C VAL A 256 -6.10 -19.07 15.85
N TYR A 257 -7.07 -19.58 16.62
CA TYR A 257 -7.73 -18.78 17.66
C TYR A 257 -6.79 -18.36 18.78
N ARG A 258 -5.80 -19.19 19.14
CA ARG A 258 -4.73 -18.81 20.09
C ARG A 258 -3.97 -17.59 19.62
N LEU A 259 -3.58 -17.57 18.35
CA LEU A 259 -2.89 -16.43 17.77
C LEU A 259 -3.83 -15.22 17.66
N GLN A 260 -5.08 -15.40 17.22
CA GLN A 260 -6.07 -14.32 17.16
C GLN A 260 -6.22 -13.66 18.53
N LYS A 261 -6.46 -14.45 19.60
CA LYS A 261 -6.58 -13.96 20.98
C LYS A 261 -5.37 -13.16 21.44
N ALA A 262 -4.17 -13.54 21.01
CA ALA A 262 -2.94 -12.84 21.36
C ALA A 262 -2.73 -11.56 20.53
N ALA A 263 -3.21 -11.54 19.29
CA ALA A 263 -2.90 -10.52 18.30
C ALA A 263 -3.92 -9.39 18.21
N VAL A 264 -5.20 -9.66 18.49
CA VAL A 264 -6.28 -8.67 18.39
C VAL A 264 -6.64 -8.10 19.75
N SER A 265 -7.14 -6.86 19.78
CA SER A 265 -7.63 -6.25 21.02
C SER A 265 -8.90 -6.92 21.55
N LYS A 266 -9.72 -7.47 20.65
CA LYS A 266 -10.99 -8.12 20.98
C LYS A 266 -11.42 -9.11 19.90
N MET A 267 -11.78 -10.33 20.28
CA MET A 267 -12.40 -11.31 19.38
C MET A 267 -13.93 -11.16 19.35
N SER A 268 -14.57 -11.72 18.32
CA SER A 268 -16.03 -11.79 18.25
C SER A 268 -16.59 -12.74 19.31
N ALA A 269 -17.91 -12.66 19.57
CA ALA A 269 -18.57 -13.59 20.49
C ALA A 269 -18.45 -15.05 19.97
N GLU A 270 -18.61 -15.21 18.66
CA GLU A 270 -18.50 -16.48 17.95
C GLU A 270 -17.10 -17.08 18.09
N ASP A 271 -16.05 -16.29 17.87
CA ASP A 271 -14.67 -16.79 17.96
C ASP A 271 -14.28 -17.16 19.40
N TYR A 272 -14.74 -16.41 20.42
CA TYR A 272 -14.50 -16.80 21.82
C TYR A 272 -15.20 -18.11 22.19
N ALA A 273 -16.44 -18.30 21.74
CA ALA A 273 -17.20 -19.52 21.99
C ALA A 273 -16.57 -20.73 21.24
N GLU A 274 -16.21 -20.55 19.97
CA GLU A 274 -15.59 -21.59 19.16
C GLU A 274 -14.21 -21.99 19.70
N MET A 275 -13.38 -21.01 20.10
CA MET A 275 -12.10 -21.30 20.76
C MET A 275 -12.31 -22.15 22.02
N ALA A 276 -13.34 -21.84 22.81
CA ALA A 276 -13.63 -22.58 24.03
C ALA A 276 -14.14 -24.00 23.74
N ASP A 277 -15.04 -24.18 22.78
CA ASP A 277 -15.55 -25.49 22.37
C ASP A 277 -14.40 -26.37 21.83
N LEU A 278 -13.53 -25.82 20.98
CA LEU A 278 -12.35 -26.53 20.47
C LEU A 278 -11.36 -26.89 21.58
N ALA A 279 -11.14 -25.99 22.55
CA ALA A 279 -10.29 -26.27 23.69
C ALA A 279 -10.87 -27.38 24.58
N LEU A 280 -12.18 -27.41 24.83
CA LEU A 280 -12.83 -28.51 25.55
C LEU A 280 -12.70 -29.83 24.80
N LEU A 281 -12.91 -29.83 23.48
CA LEU A 281 -12.72 -31.00 22.63
C LEU A 281 -11.28 -31.52 22.65
N ALA A 282 -10.30 -30.61 22.76
CA ALA A 282 -8.89 -30.94 22.90
C ALA A 282 -8.49 -31.39 24.32
N GLY A 283 -9.42 -31.45 25.28
CA GLY A 283 -9.14 -31.78 26.68
C GLY A 283 -8.34 -30.68 27.39
N GLN A 284 -8.60 -29.42 27.06
CA GLN A 284 -7.92 -28.23 27.58
C GLN A 284 -8.93 -27.27 28.25
N PRO A 285 -9.68 -27.71 29.28
CA PRO A 285 -10.76 -26.92 29.88
C PRO A 285 -10.27 -25.64 30.58
N ILE A 286 -9.03 -25.61 31.06
CA ILE A 286 -8.42 -24.38 31.61
C ILE A 286 -8.33 -23.29 30.53
N GLU A 287 -7.92 -23.65 29.30
CA GLU A 287 -7.86 -22.72 28.18
C GLU A 287 -9.26 -22.29 27.74
N ALA A 288 -10.21 -23.23 27.70
CA ALA A 288 -11.60 -22.93 27.38
C ALA A 288 -12.21 -21.92 28.36
N LYS A 289 -12.00 -22.13 29.67
CA LYS A 289 -12.41 -21.20 30.72
C LYS A 289 -11.84 -19.81 30.48
N GLN A 290 -10.54 -19.70 30.19
CA GLN A 290 -9.89 -18.41 29.95
C GLN A 290 -10.43 -17.68 28.70
N ALA A 291 -10.75 -18.41 27.63
CA ALA A 291 -11.37 -17.83 26.45
C ALA A 291 -12.75 -17.24 26.78
N LEU A 292 -13.57 -18.00 27.51
CA LEU A 292 -14.91 -17.56 27.92
C LEU A 292 -14.83 -16.37 28.89
N ASP A 293 -14.00 -16.44 29.92
CA ASP A 293 -13.82 -15.35 30.87
C ASP A 293 -13.37 -14.05 30.17
N ALA A 294 -12.49 -14.14 29.17
CA ALA A 294 -12.09 -13.01 28.35
C ALA A 294 -13.28 -12.43 27.55
N GLY A 295 -14.07 -13.28 26.88
CA GLY A 295 -15.25 -12.83 26.13
C GLY A 295 -16.37 -12.23 27.00
N PHE A 296 -16.58 -12.77 28.20
CA PHE A 296 -17.51 -12.20 29.20
C PHE A 296 -17.00 -10.85 29.72
N SER A 297 -15.70 -10.74 30.02
CA SER A 297 -15.07 -9.51 30.50
C SER A 297 -15.05 -8.41 29.43
N ALA A 298 -14.83 -8.78 28.16
CA ALA A 298 -14.96 -7.89 27.01
C ALA A 298 -16.42 -7.49 26.71
N GLY A 299 -17.39 -8.08 27.41
CA GLY A 299 -18.81 -7.76 27.28
C GLY A 299 -19.43 -8.20 25.94
N VAL A 300 -18.80 -9.14 25.22
CA VAL A 300 -19.32 -9.70 23.96
C VAL A 300 -20.08 -11.01 24.19
N LEU A 301 -19.71 -11.78 25.22
CA LEU A 301 -20.46 -12.97 25.65
C LEU A 301 -21.53 -12.64 26.69
N GLY A 302 -22.46 -13.59 26.89
CA GLY A 302 -23.54 -13.46 27.87
C GLY A 302 -24.66 -12.48 27.51
N LYS A 303 -24.69 -12.00 26.26
CA LYS A 303 -25.71 -11.08 25.72
C LYS A 303 -26.42 -11.67 24.49
N GLY A 304 -27.55 -11.08 24.12
CA GLY A 304 -28.30 -11.44 22.91
C GLY A 304 -28.93 -12.84 22.96
N PRO A 305 -29.39 -13.35 21.81
CA PRO A 305 -30.08 -14.65 21.72
C PRO A 305 -29.25 -15.84 22.22
N ASN A 306 -27.92 -15.73 22.16
CA ASN A 306 -26.98 -16.79 22.57
C ASN A 306 -26.53 -16.68 24.04
N ALA A 307 -27.06 -15.73 24.83
CA ALA A 307 -26.62 -15.48 26.20
C ALA A 307 -26.63 -16.74 27.09
N ASP A 308 -27.70 -17.52 27.04
CA ASP A 308 -27.83 -18.73 27.85
C ASP A 308 -26.90 -19.86 27.38
N LYS A 309 -26.66 -19.96 26.06
CA LYS A 309 -25.65 -20.89 25.51
C LYS A 309 -24.27 -20.53 26.05
N HIS A 310 -23.89 -19.25 26.01
CA HIS A 310 -22.60 -18.76 26.52
C HIS A 310 -22.45 -19.06 28.04
N LYS A 311 -23.49 -18.83 28.84
CA LYS A 311 -23.47 -19.12 30.28
C LYS A 311 -23.30 -20.62 30.58
N LYS A 312 -24.03 -21.48 29.85
CA LYS A 312 -23.91 -22.95 29.99
C LYS A 312 -22.51 -23.44 29.62
N LEU A 313 -21.96 -22.95 28.52
CA LEU A 313 -20.60 -23.28 28.09
C LEU A 313 -19.56 -22.85 29.13
N ARG A 314 -19.70 -21.65 29.70
CA ARG A 314 -18.84 -21.17 30.79
C ARG A 314 -18.93 -22.05 32.03
N ALA A 315 -20.14 -22.42 32.47
CA ALA A 315 -20.32 -23.29 33.63
C ALA A 315 -19.70 -24.69 33.42
N GLN A 316 -19.76 -25.23 32.18
CA GLN A 316 -19.09 -26.49 31.84
C GLN A 316 -17.57 -26.35 31.91
N ALA A 317 -17.01 -25.32 31.27
CA ALA A 317 -15.57 -25.07 31.28
C ALA A 317 -15.05 -24.80 32.69
N ASP A 318 -15.79 -24.05 33.51
CA ASP A 318 -15.46 -23.78 34.92
C ASP A 318 -15.35 -25.06 35.74
N ARG A 319 -16.35 -25.96 35.62
CA ARG A 319 -16.34 -27.24 36.32
C ARG A 319 -15.14 -28.10 35.91
N GLN A 320 -14.93 -28.29 34.60
CA GLN A 320 -13.84 -29.14 34.10
C GLN A 320 -12.47 -28.54 34.42
N ALA A 321 -12.31 -27.21 34.35
CA ALA A 321 -11.06 -26.54 34.72
C ALA A 321 -10.75 -26.72 36.21
N ALA A 322 -11.77 -26.66 37.08
CA ALA A 322 -11.60 -26.92 38.51
C ALA A 322 -11.16 -28.36 38.79
N ASP A 323 -11.77 -29.34 38.10
CA ASP A 323 -11.39 -30.74 38.20
C ASP A 323 -9.95 -30.98 37.71
N ASP A 324 -9.56 -30.37 36.59
CA ASP A 324 -8.19 -30.42 36.07
C ASP A 324 -7.18 -29.85 37.06
N MET A 325 -7.45 -28.65 37.61
CA MET A 325 -6.56 -28.02 38.60
C MET A 325 -6.39 -28.88 39.85
N LYS A 326 -7.44 -29.56 40.32
CA LYS A 326 -7.37 -30.48 41.45
C LYS A 326 -6.47 -31.68 41.16
N ASN A 327 -6.47 -32.18 39.93
CA ASN A 327 -5.78 -33.41 39.54
C ASN A 327 -4.41 -33.19 38.87
N ILE A 328 -4.05 -31.94 38.54
CA ILE A 328 -2.89 -31.58 37.71
C ILE A 328 -1.57 -32.16 38.22
N GLY A 329 -1.36 -32.22 39.54
CA GLY A 329 -0.16 -32.80 40.14
C GLY A 329 -0.02 -34.31 39.92
N SER A 330 -1.13 -35.06 40.01
CA SER A 330 -1.14 -36.50 39.70
C SER A 330 -0.97 -36.78 38.20
N GLY A 331 -1.46 -35.85 37.37
CA GLY A 331 -1.28 -35.87 35.92
C GLY A 331 0.19 -35.77 35.51
N GLU A 332 1.00 -34.96 36.21
CA GLU A 332 2.44 -34.81 35.93
C GLU A 332 3.21 -36.12 36.10
N ALA A 333 3.02 -36.80 37.24
CA ALA A 333 3.67 -38.09 37.51
C ALA A 333 3.28 -39.15 36.47
N SER A 334 2.01 -39.17 36.06
CA SER A 334 1.49 -40.10 35.06
C SER A 334 2.04 -39.81 33.66
N ALA A 335 2.09 -38.53 33.26
CA ALA A 335 2.66 -38.09 31.99
C ALA A 335 4.16 -38.44 31.87
N ARG A 336 4.93 -38.29 32.96
CA ARG A 336 6.33 -38.71 33.00
C ARG A 336 6.54 -40.22 32.90
N LYS A 337 5.55 -41.04 33.28
CA LYS A 337 5.61 -42.50 33.12
C LYS A 337 5.14 -43.00 31.75
N SER A 338 4.46 -42.15 30.96
CA SER A 338 4.00 -42.51 29.61
C SER A 338 5.16 -42.86 28.68
N LYS A 339 4.90 -43.74 27.70
CA LYS A 339 5.84 -44.13 26.64
C LYS A 339 6.07 -43.03 25.59
N ASN A 340 5.24 -42.00 25.55
CA ASN A 340 5.37 -40.87 24.64
C ASN A 340 5.23 -39.52 25.37
N GLY A 341 5.60 -38.45 24.66
CA GLY A 341 5.62 -37.10 25.19
C GLY A 341 4.29 -36.35 25.20
N THR A 342 3.22 -36.88 24.60
CA THR A 342 1.96 -36.15 24.37
C THR A 342 1.35 -35.61 25.68
N GLY A 343 1.34 -36.43 26.73
CA GLY A 343 0.82 -36.01 28.04
C GLY A 343 1.61 -34.84 28.66
N LEU A 344 2.94 -34.84 28.50
CA LEU A 344 3.81 -33.77 29.01
C LEU A 344 3.59 -32.46 28.23
N ILE A 345 3.39 -32.54 26.92
CA ILE A 345 3.11 -31.37 26.08
C ILE A 345 1.75 -30.75 26.42
N ASN A 346 0.71 -31.58 26.62
CA ASN A 346 -0.62 -31.08 26.99
C ASN A 346 -0.62 -30.47 28.39
N LEU A 347 0.05 -31.12 29.35
CA LEU A 347 0.20 -30.59 30.70
C LEU A 347 1.02 -29.30 30.73
N GLY A 348 2.13 -29.26 29.99
CA GLY A 348 2.96 -28.07 29.87
C GLY A 348 2.18 -26.91 29.27
N TRP A 349 1.35 -27.17 28.26
CA TRP A 349 0.45 -26.15 27.71
C TRP A 349 -0.57 -25.63 28.74
N ALA A 350 -1.16 -26.51 29.56
CA ALA A 350 -2.03 -26.07 30.65
C ALA A 350 -1.31 -25.15 31.64
N PHE A 351 -0.03 -25.42 31.96
CA PHE A 351 0.78 -24.50 32.77
C PHE A 351 1.08 -23.17 32.06
N VAL A 352 1.37 -23.19 30.75
CA VAL A 352 1.56 -21.97 29.95
C VAL A 352 0.29 -21.12 29.95
N THR A 353 -0.89 -21.70 29.75
CA THR A 353 -2.15 -20.93 29.76
C THR A 353 -2.43 -20.34 31.14
N MET A 354 -2.08 -21.03 32.23
CA MET A 354 -2.13 -20.48 33.60
C MET A 354 -1.07 -19.40 33.90
N GLY A 355 -0.21 -19.03 32.95
CA GLY A 355 0.88 -18.07 33.16
C GLY A 355 2.11 -18.63 33.87
N GLN A 356 2.14 -19.94 34.16
CA GLN A 356 3.30 -20.63 34.72
C GLN A 356 4.27 -21.03 33.59
N TYR A 357 4.80 -20.01 32.90
CA TYR A 357 5.53 -20.18 31.65
C TYR A 357 6.75 -21.08 31.77
N ASP A 358 7.61 -20.89 32.78
CA ASP A 358 8.84 -21.68 32.91
C ASP A 358 8.55 -23.17 33.13
N LYS A 359 7.60 -23.48 34.02
CA LYS A 359 7.17 -24.85 34.27
C LYS A 359 6.54 -25.47 33.01
N GLY A 360 5.66 -24.71 32.34
CA GLY A 360 4.97 -25.18 31.16
C GLY A 360 5.91 -25.46 29.98
N ILE A 361 6.83 -24.54 29.72
CA ILE A 361 7.87 -24.68 28.69
C ILE A 361 8.76 -25.90 28.98
N ALA A 362 9.21 -26.07 30.24
CA ALA A 362 10.04 -27.22 30.62
C ALA A 362 9.34 -28.55 30.35
N LEU A 363 8.05 -28.67 30.68
CA LEU A 363 7.25 -29.87 30.40
C LEU A 363 7.04 -30.12 28.90
N ILE A 364 6.81 -29.05 28.10
CA ILE A 364 6.70 -29.17 26.64
C ILE A 364 8.02 -29.67 26.05
N GLN A 365 9.16 -29.12 26.49
CA GLN A 365 10.49 -29.56 26.07
C GLN A 365 10.76 -31.02 26.45
N GLU A 366 10.44 -31.41 27.69
CA GLU A 366 10.56 -32.80 28.17
C GLU A 366 9.72 -33.75 27.31
N GLY A 367 8.49 -33.36 26.98
CA GLY A 367 7.61 -34.14 26.10
C GLY A 367 8.17 -34.28 24.68
N ILE A 368 8.70 -33.20 24.10
CA ILE A 368 9.34 -33.26 22.78
C ILE A 368 10.56 -34.20 22.81
N ALA A 369 11.41 -34.08 23.84
CA ALA A 369 12.60 -34.92 24.01
C ALA A 369 12.26 -36.40 24.20
N LYS A 370 11.15 -36.70 24.90
CA LYS A 370 10.66 -38.08 25.08
C LYS A 370 10.24 -38.74 23.76
N GLY A 371 9.82 -37.96 22.76
CA GLY A 371 9.42 -38.49 21.45
C GLY A 371 8.12 -39.31 21.50
N GLY A 372 7.96 -40.22 20.52
CA GLY A 372 6.73 -41.00 20.35
C GLY A 372 5.50 -40.16 19.96
N LEU A 373 5.74 -38.98 19.39
CA LEU A 373 4.70 -38.04 18.99
C LEU A 373 4.21 -38.38 17.59
N GLN A 374 2.89 -38.39 17.41
CA GLN A 374 2.28 -38.52 16.10
C GLN A 374 2.60 -37.30 15.20
N ASN A 375 2.64 -36.10 15.79
CA ASN A 375 2.91 -34.84 15.09
C ASN A 375 3.99 -34.03 15.83
N ALA A 376 5.27 -34.34 15.60
CA ALA A 376 6.38 -33.65 16.26
C ALA A 376 6.46 -32.16 15.93
N GLU A 377 6.12 -31.77 14.70
CA GLU A 377 6.12 -30.35 14.27
C GLU A 377 5.03 -29.53 14.97
N ASP A 378 3.86 -30.12 15.24
CA ASP A 378 2.78 -29.45 15.98
C ASP A 378 3.24 -29.13 17.42
N ALA A 379 4.05 -30.03 18.02
CA ALA A 379 4.65 -29.79 19.32
C ALA A 379 5.71 -28.67 19.29
N LYS A 380 6.52 -28.58 18.22
CA LYS A 380 7.47 -27.46 18.02
C LYS A 380 6.75 -26.13 17.84
N LEU A 381 5.67 -26.10 17.06
CA LEU A 381 4.82 -24.91 16.92
C LEU A 381 4.31 -24.45 18.28
N ARG A 382 3.80 -25.39 19.09
CA ARG A 382 3.31 -25.11 20.44
C ARG A 382 4.39 -24.62 21.39
N LEU A 383 5.59 -25.20 21.34
CA LEU A 383 6.73 -24.68 22.09
C LEU A 383 7.08 -23.24 21.66
N GLY A 384 7.08 -22.98 20.35
CA GLY A 384 7.39 -21.67 19.78
C GLY A 384 6.44 -20.58 20.27
N TYR A 385 5.12 -20.81 20.22
CA TYR A 385 4.18 -19.81 20.77
C TYR A 385 4.14 -19.78 22.30
N SER A 386 4.56 -20.85 22.99
CA SER A 386 4.74 -20.81 24.45
C SER A 386 5.87 -19.87 24.85
N TYR A 387 6.99 -19.88 24.12
CA TYR A 387 8.06 -18.89 24.28
C TYR A 387 7.57 -17.47 23.96
N ALA A 388 6.79 -17.32 22.89
CA ALA A 388 6.22 -16.03 22.50
C ALA A 388 5.35 -15.43 23.62
N LEU A 389 4.45 -16.23 24.20
CA LEU A 389 3.59 -15.82 25.31
C LEU A 389 4.38 -15.52 26.59
N ALA A 390 5.50 -16.21 26.80
CA ALA A 390 6.41 -15.97 27.93
C ALA A 390 7.31 -14.73 27.76
N GLY A 391 7.24 -14.02 26.63
CA GLY A 391 8.14 -12.91 26.32
C GLY A 391 9.58 -13.32 25.95
N LYS A 392 9.84 -14.62 25.77
CA LYS A 392 11.14 -15.18 25.39
C LYS A 392 11.33 -15.08 23.87
N LYS A 393 11.57 -13.86 23.40
CA LYS A 393 11.54 -13.48 21.97
C LYS A 393 12.51 -14.29 21.12
N ASP A 394 13.77 -14.42 21.53
CA ASP A 394 14.80 -15.08 20.72
C ASP A 394 14.55 -16.58 20.61
N GLU A 395 14.15 -17.23 21.71
CA GLU A 395 13.77 -18.64 21.73
C GLU A 395 12.51 -18.91 20.92
N ALA A 396 11.54 -18.00 20.97
CA ALA A 396 10.32 -18.08 20.16
C ALA A 396 10.68 -18.06 18.68
N ILE A 397 11.43 -17.04 18.22
CA ILE A 397 11.82 -16.90 16.81
C ILE A 397 12.62 -18.13 16.35
N LYS A 398 13.64 -18.53 17.11
CA LYS A 398 14.47 -19.71 16.80
C LYS A 398 13.62 -20.99 16.66
N THR A 399 12.68 -21.21 17.58
CA THR A 399 11.83 -22.41 17.55
C THR A 399 10.84 -22.35 16.39
N LEU A 400 10.16 -21.21 16.20
CA LEU A 400 9.16 -21.02 15.15
C LEU A 400 9.77 -21.13 13.75
N GLN A 401 10.97 -20.62 13.53
CA GLN A 401 11.69 -20.78 12.26
C GLN A 401 12.03 -22.23 11.91
N SER A 402 12.10 -23.12 12.91
CA SER A 402 12.36 -24.54 12.71
C SER A 402 11.11 -25.36 12.34
N VAL A 403 9.92 -24.78 12.45
CA VAL A 403 8.64 -25.46 12.16
C VAL A 403 8.46 -25.62 10.66
N GLN A 404 8.23 -26.85 10.21
CA GLN A 404 8.06 -27.19 8.79
C GLN A 404 6.66 -27.72 8.49
N GLY A 405 6.06 -27.27 7.39
CA GLY A 405 4.81 -27.82 6.85
C GLY A 405 3.98 -26.80 6.08
N ALA A 406 3.31 -27.27 5.02
CA ALA A 406 2.49 -26.45 4.12
C ALA A 406 0.98 -26.53 4.41
N ASP A 407 0.59 -27.18 5.50
CA ASP A 407 -0.80 -27.43 5.91
C ASP A 407 -1.34 -26.37 6.90
N GLY A 408 -0.73 -25.18 6.92
CA GLY A 408 -1.05 -24.07 7.82
C GLY A 408 -0.05 -23.90 8.97
N ARG A 409 0.69 -24.94 9.37
CA ARG A 409 1.62 -24.84 10.51
C ARG A 409 2.79 -23.89 10.25
N GLY A 410 3.35 -23.92 9.04
CA GLY A 410 4.41 -22.99 8.65
C GLY A 410 3.90 -21.55 8.60
N ASP A 411 2.64 -21.33 8.22
CA ASP A 411 2.00 -20.01 8.23
C ASP A 411 1.87 -19.48 9.66
N LEU A 412 1.28 -20.28 10.56
CA LEU A 412 1.17 -19.94 11.97
C LEU A 412 2.53 -19.64 12.61
N ALA A 413 3.56 -20.41 12.29
CA ALA A 413 4.91 -20.16 12.80
C ALA A 413 5.45 -18.78 12.37
N ARG A 414 5.26 -18.41 11.10
CA ARG A 414 5.63 -17.08 10.60
C ARG A 414 4.77 -15.98 11.23
N TYR A 415 3.49 -16.20 11.42
CA TYR A 415 2.60 -15.18 12.00
C TYR A 415 2.87 -14.94 13.49
N TRP A 416 3.16 -16.00 14.27
CA TRP A 416 3.69 -15.83 15.63
C TRP A 416 5.02 -15.08 15.63
N THR A 417 5.90 -15.33 14.65
CA THR A 417 7.16 -14.58 14.50
C THR A 417 6.90 -13.10 14.21
N ILE A 418 5.90 -12.77 13.38
CA ILE A 418 5.47 -11.38 13.14
C ILE A 418 4.94 -10.76 14.43
N TRP A 419 4.06 -11.47 15.14
CA TRP A 419 3.51 -11.01 16.41
C TRP A 419 4.62 -10.72 17.43
N VAL A 420 5.58 -11.61 17.62
CA VAL A 420 6.73 -11.40 18.53
C VAL A 420 7.60 -10.21 18.12
N ASN A 421 7.67 -9.89 16.82
CA ASN A 421 8.45 -8.77 16.30
C ASN A 421 7.67 -7.45 16.20
N ARG A 422 6.39 -7.43 16.60
CA ARG A 422 5.58 -6.20 16.54
C ARG A 422 6.23 -5.07 17.36
N PRO A 423 6.11 -3.81 16.92
CA PRO A 423 6.47 -2.67 17.75
C PRO A 423 5.72 -2.75 19.08
N ALA A 424 6.36 -2.43 20.20
CA ALA A 424 5.68 -2.33 21.49
C ALA A 424 4.49 -1.36 21.36
N ALA A 425 3.34 -1.71 21.94
CA ALA A 425 2.13 -0.91 21.85
C ALA A 425 2.44 0.53 22.30
N GLY A 426 2.37 1.48 21.36
CA GLY A 426 2.80 2.87 21.54
C GLY A 426 3.77 3.40 20.46
N ALA A 427 4.35 2.52 19.64
CA ALA A 427 5.26 2.89 18.55
C ALA A 427 4.65 2.66 17.15
N ALA A 428 3.38 3.01 16.96
CA ALA A 428 2.87 3.15 15.61
C ALA A 428 3.69 4.25 14.90
N PRO A 429 4.26 4.02 13.71
CA PRO A 429 4.91 5.09 12.98
C PRO A 429 3.88 6.20 12.79
N ALA A 430 4.22 7.42 13.20
CA ALA A 430 3.38 8.58 12.95
C ALA A 430 2.99 8.58 11.47
N PRO A 431 1.72 8.87 11.12
CA PRO A 431 1.35 9.03 9.73
C PRO A 431 2.31 10.05 9.11
N ALA A 432 2.97 9.66 8.02
CA ALA A 432 3.88 10.55 7.31
C ALA A 432 3.14 11.86 7.05
N ALA A 433 3.66 12.96 7.61
CA ALA A 433 3.07 14.28 7.43
C ALA A 433 2.99 14.58 5.93
N SER A 434 1.81 15.05 5.53
CA SER A 434 1.34 15.25 4.15
C SER A 434 2.19 16.21 3.34
#